data_AF-A0A5J6P6D8-F1
#
_entry.id   AF-A0A5J6P6D8-F1
#
_cell.length_a   1.000
_cell.length_b   1.000
_cell.length_c   1.000
_cell.angle_alpha   90.00
_cell.angle_beta   90.00
_cell.angle_gamma   90.00
#
_symmetry.space_group_name_H-M   'P 1'
#
loop_
_entity.id
_entity.type
_entity.pdbx_description
1 polymer ?
#
loop_
_entity_poly.entity_id
_entity_poly.type
_entity_poly.pdbx_seq_one_letter_code
_entity_poly.pdbx_strand_id
1 'polypeptide(L)'
;MKKLFSIFLLAMVISNNTYADYDYQFLRIACIPEAGFLDISHQFVHNTAIDVPVKNVYQIFEESGFYSPHKLDIKCKFAGGEYRIVATQEEPYSGMCGATPDILLSLYRNEKLMIENVIFGYSCFNNPSVNKIYIHASKNEYPPKEMEVCLSNNSSTEKVKKEECKWFFSNYIESYEKMFPLNSNRLNSYFKPK
;
A
#
# COMPACT_ATOMS: atom_id res chain seq x y z
N MET A 1 -37.91 45.41 26.52
CA MET A 1 -36.65 44.71 26.19
C MET A 1 -36.91 43.21 25.92
N LYS A 2 -37.54 42.84 24.79
CA LYS A 2 -37.85 41.42 24.46
C LYS A 2 -37.72 41.07 22.96
N LYS A 3 -37.29 42.00 22.11
CA LYS A 3 -37.29 41.82 20.63
C LYS A 3 -35.92 41.52 20.00
N LEU A 4 -34.84 41.50 20.77
CA LEU A 4 -33.48 41.27 20.23
C LEU A 4 -33.01 39.80 20.27
N PHE A 5 -33.72 38.91 20.97
CA PHE A 5 -33.28 37.51 21.13
C PHE A 5 -33.66 36.60 19.94
N SER A 6 -34.49 37.07 19.00
CA SER A 6 -35.02 36.24 17.91
C SER A 6 -34.16 36.24 16.65
N ILE A 7 -33.20 37.17 16.50
CA ILE A 7 -32.39 37.27 15.27
C ILE A 7 -31.14 36.38 15.35
N PHE A 8 -30.66 36.05 16.55
CA PHE A 8 -29.46 35.22 16.73
C PHE A 8 -29.69 33.73 16.46
N LEU A 9 -30.94 33.25 16.49
CA LEU A 9 -31.26 31.84 16.27
C LEU A 9 -31.44 31.46 14.79
N LEU A 10 -31.66 32.44 13.90
CA LEU A 10 -31.86 32.18 12.47
C LEU A 10 -30.54 32.08 11.68
N ALA A 11 -29.41 32.46 12.30
CA ALA A 11 -28.09 32.44 11.65
C ALA A 11 -27.37 31.08 11.71
N MET A 12 -27.93 30.06 12.39
CA MET A 12 -27.29 28.75 12.57
C MET A 12 -27.70 27.67 11.55
N VAL A 13 -28.57 27.95 10.58
CA VAL A 13 -29.21 26.89 9.75
C VAL A 13 -28.61 26.73 8.35
N ILE A 14 -27.43 27.29 8.07
CA ILE A 14 -26.75 27.08 6.78
C ILE A 14 -25.33 26.54 6.98
N SER A 15 -25.19 25.52 7.82
CA SER A 15 -24.03 24.63 7.72
C SER A 15 -24.25 23.72 6.51
N ASN A 16 -23.80 24.17 5.34
CA ASN A 16 -23.62 23.28 4.21
C ASN A 16 -22.70 22.15 4.66
N ASN A 17 -23.09 20.89 4.42
CA ASN A 17 -22.20 19.75 4.64
C ASN A 17 -20.98 19.93 3.73
N THR A 18 -19.90 20.47 4.28
CA THR A 18 -18.57 20.37 3.67
C THR A 18 -18.17 18.91 3.79
N TYR A 19 -18.29 18.17 2.70
CA TYR A 19 -17.62 16.88 2.56
C TYR A 19 -16.13 17.16 2.74
N ALA A 20 -15.53 16.57 3.78
CA ALA A 20 -14.09 16.65 3.93
C ALA A 20 -13.44 15.95 2.74
N ASP A 21 -12.42 16.56 2.15
CA ASP A 21 -11.59 15.91 1.14
C ASP A 21 -10.94 14.67 1.77
N TYR A 22 -11.03 13.53 1.10
CA TYR A 22 -10.42 12.27 1.54
C TYR A 22 -9.83 11.51 0.35
N ASP A 23 -8.84 10.67 0.64
CA ASP A 23 -8.14 9.87 -0.35
C ASP A 23 -8.53 8.40 -0.24
N TYR A 24 -8.77 7.76 -1.38
CA TYR A 24 -8.85 6.31 -1.49
C TYR A 24 -7.45 5.73 -1.67
N GLN A 25 -7.17 4.63 -0.97
CA GLN A 25 -5.91 3.92 -1.11
C GLN A 25 -6.03 2.81 -2.16
N PHE A 26 -5.06 2.76 -3.08
CA PHE A 26 -4.97 1.74 -4.12
C PHE A 26 -3.58 1.11 -4.14
N LEU A 27 -3.51 -0.12 -4.63
CA LEU A 27 -2.26 -0.76 -5.02
C LEU A 27 -2.13 -0.63 -6.53
N ARG A 28 -1.11 0.09 -6.99
CA ARG A 28 -0.72 0.04 -8.40
C ARG A 28 0.15 -1.18 -8.62
N ILE A 29 -0.34 -2.13 -9.42
CA ILE A 29 0.36 -3.37 -9.76
C ILE A 29 0.62 -3.38 -11.26
N ALA A 30 1.90 -3.35 -11.64
CA ALA A 30 2.35 -3.54 -13.01
C ALA A 30 3.10 -4.87 -13.11
N CYS A 31 2.47 -5.85 -13.78
CA CYS A 31 3.07 -7.13 -14.13
C CYS A 31 3.39 -7.12 -15.62
N ILE A 32 4.66 -7.10 -16.01
CA ILE A 32 5.07 -7.09 -17.43
C ILE A 32 5.97 -8.31 -17.69
N PRO A 33 5.38 -9.48 -18.04
CA PRO A 33 6.12 -10.72 -18.21
C PRO A 33 7.21 -10.67 -19.29
N GLU A 34 6.98 -9.93 -20.37
CA GLU A 34 7.92 -9.75 -21.49
C GLU A 34 9.17 -9.00 -21.05
N ALA A 35 9.01 -8.03 -20.14
CA ALA A 35 10.09 -7.26 -19.54
C ALA A 35 10.65 -7.90 -18.26
N GLY A 36 10.05 -9.01 -17.80
CA GLY A 36 10.53 -9.76 -16.65
C GLY A 36 10.46 -9.00 -15.32
N PHE A 37 9.49 -8.10 -15.15
CA PHE A 37 9.38 -7.35 -13.90
C PHE A 37 7.95 -7.31 -13.34
N LEU A 38 7.89 -7.13 -12.02
CA LEU A 38 6.70 -6.85 -11.24
C LEU A 38 6.97 -5.63 -10.36
N ASP A 39 6.12 -4.62 -10.48
CA ASP A 39 6.15 -3.42 -9.64
C ASP A 39 4.82 -3.31 -8.88
N ILE A 40 4.91 -3.18 -7.55
CA ILE A 40 3.79 -3.00 -6.64
C ILE A 40 4.08 -1.71 -5.91
N SER A 41 3.18 -0.72 -6.01
CA SER A 41 3.33 0.55 -5.29
C SER A 41 2.02 0.99 -4.67
N HIS A 42 2.13 1.63 -3.52
CA HIS A 42 1.00 2.29 -2.88
C HIS A 42 0.70 3.62 -3.58
N GLN A 43 -0.57 3.89 -3.85
CA GLN A 43 -1.02 5.13 -4.49
C GLN A 43 -2.27 5.65 -3.80
N PHE A 44 -2.38 6.98 -3.74
CA PHE A 44 -3.60 7.66 -3.30
C PHE A 44 -4.33 8.21 -4.51
N VAL A 45 -5.65 8.07 -4.49
CA VAL A 45 -6.53 8.70 -5.46
C VAL A 45 -7.54 9.52 -4.69
N HIS A 46 -7.52 10.83 -4.94
CA HIS A 46 -8.45 11.76 -4.29
C HIS A 46 -9.90 11.39 -4.63
N ASN A 47 -10.80 11.51 -3.66
CA ASN A 47 -12.21 11.14 -3.84
C ASN A 47 -12.89 11.81 -5.04
N THR A 48 -12.46 13.00 -5.44
CA THR A 48 -12.97 13.71 -6.64
C THR A 48 -12.83 12.91 -7.93
N ALA A 49 -11.84 12.00 -8.02
CA ALA A 49 -11.66 11.11 -9.16
C ALA A 49 -12.47 9.81 -9.06
N ILE A 50 -12.98 9.46 -7.87
CA ILE A 50 -13.76 8.24 -7.60
C ILE A 50 -15.26 8.53 -7.58
N ASP A 51 -15.67 9.65 -6.97
CA ASP A 51 -17.05 10.09 -6.78
C ASP A 51 -17.70 10.62 -8.08
N VAL A 52 -17.01 10.50 -9.22
CA VAL A 52 -17.58 10.82 -10.53
C VAL A 52 -18.75 9.89 -10.84
N PRO A 53 -19.86 10.39 -11.45
CA PRO A 53 -21.06 9.60 -11.71
C PRO A 53 -20.88 8.67 -12.93
N VAL A 54 -19.81 7.87 -12.91
CA VAL A 54 -19.48 6.87 -13.91
C VAL A 54 -19.79 5.50 -13.32
N LYS A 55 -20.56 4.70 -14.05
CA LYS A 55 -20.77 3.30 -13.65
C LYS A 55 -19.44 2.55 -13.69
N ASN A 56 -19.18 1.75 -12.67
CA ASN A 56 -18.01 0.86 -12.57
C ASN A 56 -16.66 1.60 -12.52
N VAL A 57 -16.58 2.76 -11.87
CA VAL A 57 -15.31 3.51 -11.72
C VAL A 57 -14.15 2.62 -11.24
N TYR A 58 -14.36 1.74 -10.27
CA TYR A 58 -13.33 0.80 -9.78
C TYR A 58 -12.79 -0.14 -10.87
N GLN A 59 -13.65 -0.60 -11.79
CA GLN A 59 -13.22 -1.44 -12.90
C GLN A 59 -12.27 -0.69 -13.84
N ILE A 60 -12.53 0.60 -14.10
CA ILE A 60 -11.66 1.45 -14.93
C ILE A 60 -10.28 1.62 -14.28
N PHE A 61 -10.24 1.79 -12.95
CA PHE A 61 -9.00 1.85 -12.19
C PHE A 61 -8.25 0.51 -12.26
N GLU A 62 -8.93 -0.62 -12.07
CA GLU A 62 -8.32 -1.95 -12.15
C GLU A 62 -7.75 -2.24 -13.55
N GLU A 63 -8.47 -1.89 -14.61
CA GLU A 63 -7.99 -1.98 -16.01
C GLU A 63 -6.74 -1.12 -16.24
N SER A 64 -6.57 -0.05 -15.46
CA SER A 64 -5.39 0.82 -15.46
C SER A 64 -4.30 0.36 -14.49
N GLY A 65 -4.49 -0.78 -13.82
CA GLY A 65 -3.56 -1.37 -12.87
C GLY A 65 -3.66 -0.85 -11.44
N PHE A 66 -4.71 -0.09 -11.10
CA PHE A 66 -5.00 0.38 -9.75
C PHE A 66 -6.04 -0.52 -9.10
N TYR A 67 -5.60 -1.34 -8.15
CA TYR A 67 -6.44 -2.34 -7.51
C TYR A 67 -6.86 -1.90 -6.11
N SER A 68 -8.12 -2.17 -5.77
CA SER A 68 -8.59 -2.03 -4.41
C SER A 68 -7.87 -3.04 -3.50
N PRO A 69 -7.38 -2.63 -2.32
CA PRO A 69 -6.76 -3.55 -1.37
C PRO A 69 -7.77 -4.46 -0.64
N HIS A 70 -9.08 -4.25 -0.80
CA HIS A 70 -10.09 -5.07 -0.13
C HIS A 70 -10.12 -6.49 -0.72
N LYS A 71 -9.44 -7.43 -0.05
CA LYS A 71 -9.36 -8.85 -0.41
C LYS A 71 -8.79 -9.09 -1.81
N LEU A 72 -7.71 -8.39 -2.13
CA LEU A 72 -6.97 -8.57 -3.37
C LEU A 72 -6.24 -9.92 -3.38
N ASP A 73 -6.35 -10.67 -4.48
CA ASP A 73 -5.53 -11.86 -4.76
C ASP A 73 -5.22 -11.89 -6.26
N ILE A 74 -4.00 -11.47 -6.63
CA ILE A 74 -3.55 -11.40 -8.02
C ILE A 74 -2.34 -12.29 -8.23
N LYS A 75 -2.32 -12.97 -9.38
CA LYS A 75 -1.18 -13.78 -9.83
C LYS A 75 -0.49 -13.13 -11.01
N CYS A 76 0.83 -13.05 -10.95
CA CYS A 76 1.72 -12.55 -11.99
C CYS A 76 2.75 -13.64 -12.33
N LYS A 77 2.79 -14.08 -13.59
CA LYS A 77 3.71 -15.13 -14.05
C LYS A 77 4.78 -14.54 -14.95
N PHE A 78 6.04 -14.63 -14.55
CA PHE A 78 7.18 -14.20 -15.36
C PHE A 78 8.46 -14.90 -14.93
N ALA A 79 9.44 -14.97 -15.84
CA ALA A 79 10.76 -15.55 -15.58
C ALA A 79 10.74 -16.94 -14.89
N GLY A 80 9.79 -17.80 -15.26
CA GLY A 80 9.65 -19.14 -14.70
C GLY A 80 9.10 -19.20 -13.26
N GLY A 81 8.61 -18.09 -12.70
CA GLY A 81 7.94 -18.04 -11.39
C GLY A 81 6.50 -17.55 -11.47
N GLU A 82 5.67 -18.00 -10.53
CA GLU A 82 4.35 -17.43 -10.22
C GLU A 82 4.46 -16.59 -8.94
N TYR A 83 4.24 -15.28 -9.06
CA TYR A 83 4.13 -14.38 -7.94
C TYR A 83 2.65 -14.18 -7.60
N ARG A 84 2.28 -14.37 -6.34
CA ARG A 84 0.92 -14.13 -5.85
C ARG A 84 0.93 -12.98 -4.85
N ILE A 85 0.15 -11.96 -5.12
CA ILE A 85 0.02 -10.74 -4.33
C ILE A 85 -1.31 -10.83 -3.62
N VAL A 86 -1.27 -10.87 -2.30
CA VAL A 86 -2.48 -10.86 -1.48
C VAL A 86 -2.47 -9.59 -0.66
N ALA A 87 -3.54 -8.80 -0.74
CA ALA A 87 -3.71 -7.65 0.11
C ALA A 87 -5.09 -7.65 0.77
N THR A 88 -5.14 -7.17 2.00
CA THR A 88 -6.38 -7.00 2.75
C THR A 88 -6.37 -5.65 3.44
N GLN A 89 -7.46 -4.93 3.31
CA GLN A 89 -7.77 -3.74 4.11
C GLN A 89 -9.13 -3.97 4.75
N GLU A 90 -9.24 -3.68 6.05
CA GLU A 90 -10.52 -3.69 6.74
C GLU A 90 -11.44 -2.60 6.19
N GLU A 91 -12.75 -2.82 6.28
CA GLU A 91 -13.73 -1.78 5.95
C GLU A 91 -13.55 -0.59 6.90
N PRO A 92 -13.75 0.65 6.43
CA PRO A 92 -13.77 1.81 7.29
C PRO A 92 -14.76 1.62 8.46
N TYR A 93 -14.33 2.00 9.67
CA TYR A 93 -15.10 1.86 10.91
C TYR A 93 -15.02 3.12 11.77
N SER A 94 -15.80 3.21 12.84
CA SER A 94 -15.69 4.31 13.80
C SER A 94 -14.58 4.03 14.82
N GLY A 95 -13.49 4.81 14.80
CA GLY A 95 -12.41 4.65 15.78
C GLY A 95 -11.09 5.30 15.36
N MET A 96 -10.04 5.07 16.14
CA MET A 96 -8.67 5.42 15.76
C MET A 96 -8.31 4.65 14.49
N CYS A 97 -7.89 5.36 13.42
CA CYS A 97 -7.66 4.82 12.07
C CYS A 97 -8.91 4.46 11.25
N GLY A 98 -10.09 4.70 11.80
CA GLY A 98 -11.33 4.16 11.26
C GLY A 98 -11.69 4.63 9.84
N ALA A 99 -11.27 5.83 9.44
CA ALA A 99 -11.49 6.34 8.08
C ALA A 99 -10.60 5.66 7.04
N THR A 100 -9.44 5.13 7.44
CA THR A 100 -8.49 4.51 6.51
C THR A 100 -7.62 3.48 7.23
N PRO A 101 -8.14 2.25 7.45
CA PRO A 101 -7.40 1.17 8.08
C PRO A 101 -6.12 0.82 7.31
N ASP A 102 -5.15 0.21 8.00
CA ASP A 102 -3.89 -0.22 7.38
C ASP A 102 -4.15 -1.30 6.31
N ILE A 103 -3.41 -1.24 5.21
CA ILE A 103 -3.39 -2.31 4.21
C ILE A 103 -2.32 -3.32 4.63
N LEU A 104 -2.71 -4.58 4.75
CA LEU A 104 -1.77 -5.68 4.97
C LEU A 104 -1.48 -6.38 3.63
N LEU A 105 -0.20 -6.48 3.27
CA LEU A 105 0.25 -7.13 2.04
C LEU A 105 1.10 -8.37 2.34
N SER A 106 0.80 -9.44 1.62
CA SER A 106 1.62 -10.64 1.54
C SER A 106 2.00 -10.91 0.08
N LEU A 107 3.25 -11.32 -0.13
CA LEU A 107 3.78 -11.67 -1.44
C LEU A 107 4.34 -13.09 -1.39
N TYR A 108 3.89 -13.93 -2.32
CA TYR A 108 4.36 -15.29 -2.49
C TYR A 108 5.06 -15.44 -3.83
N ARG A 109 6.02 -16.36 -3.91
CA ARG A 109 6.61 -16.83 -5.16
C ARG A 109 6.61 -18.35 -5.16
N ASN A 110 5.96 -18.96 -6.15
CA ASN A 110 5.77 -20.41 -6.23
C ASN A 110 5.28 -20.98 -4.90
N GLU A 111 4.23 -20.37 -4.33
CA GLU A 111 3.64 -20.71 -3.02
C GLU A 111 4.52 -20.44 -1.79
N LYS A 112 5.81 -20.13 -1.96
CA LYS A 112 6.71 -19.74 -0.86
C LYS A 112 6.49 -18.28 -0.48
N LEU A 113 6.27 -18.03 0.81
CA LEU A 113 6.05 -16.70 1.36
C LEU A 113 7.36 -15.88 1.32
N MET A 114 7.34 -14.75 0.61
CA MET A 114 8.44 -13.79 0.53
C MET A 114 8.18 -12.60 1.46
N ILE A 115 6.99 -12.03 1.45
CA ILE A 115 6.61 -10.92 2.34
C ILE A 115 5.36 -11.35 3.09
N GLU A 116 5.37 -11.19 4.40
CA GLU A 116 4.33 -11.68 5.30
C GLU A 116 3.66 -10.53 6.04
N ASN A 117 2.40 -10.27 5.69
CA ASN A 117 1.47 -9.38 6.40
C ASN A 117 2.10 -8.06 6.84
N VAL A 118 2.83 -7.41 5.93
CA VAL A 118 3.44 -6.10 6.20
C VAL A 118 2.44 -5.01 5.92
N ILE A 119 2.53 -3.90 6.66
CA ILE A 119 1.73 -2.71 6.36
C ILE A 119 2.26 -2.12 5.05
N PHE A 120 1.38 -1.96 4.07
CA PHE A 120 1.71 -1.46 2.74
C PHE A 120 1.13 -0.06 2.54
N GLY A 121 1.99 0.92 2.29
CA GLY A 121 1.62 2.33 2.23
C GLY A 121 1.64 3.01 3.60
N TYR A 122 0.66 3.88 3.85
CA TYR A 122 0.57 4.62 5.11
C TYR A 122 0.17 3.70 6.27
N SER A 123 0.92 3.78 7.38
CA SER A 123 0.50 3.16 8.65
C SER A 123 -0.13 4.20 9.56
N CYS A 124 -1.36 3.95 9.97
CA CYS A 124 -2.07 4.82 10.87
C CYS A 124 -1.43 4.94 12.27
N PHE A 125 -0.80 3.86 12.75
CA PHE A 125 -0.07 3.86 14.03
C PHE A 125 1.41 4.21 13.87
N ASN A 126 1.80 4.77 12.73
CA ASN A 126 3.19 5.10 12.40
C ASN A 126 4.14 3.91 12.48
N ASN A 127 3.64 2.69 12.31
CA ASN A 127 4.49 1.51 12.24
C ASN A 127 5.33 1.55 10.96
N PRO A 128 6.49 0.87 10.95
CA PRO A 128 7.24 0.65 9.73
C PRO A 128 6.39 -0.04 8.66
N SER A 129 6.52 0.47 7.45
CA SER A 129 5.65 0.11 6.31
C SER A 129 6.48 -0.04 5.04
N VAL A 130 5.89 -0.67 4.05
CA VAL A 130 6.46 -0.84 2.71
C VAL A 130 5.65 -0.01 1.73
N ASN A 131 6.27 0.90 0.98
CA ASN A 131 5.55 1.71 -0.01
C ASN A 131 5.64 1.14 -1.43
N LYS A 132 6.72 0.41 -1.70
CA LYS A 132 7.01 -0.14 -3.02
C LYS A 132 7.75 -1.46 -2.91
N ILE A 133 7.37 -2.41 -3.76
CA ILE A 133 8.10 -3.64 -4.01
C ILE A 133 8.32 -3.72 -5.52
N TYR A 134 9.59 -3.78 -5.92
CA TYR A 134 9.99 -4.00 -7.30
C TYR A 134 10.75 -5.31 -7.39
N ILE A 135 10.37 -6.16 -8.34
CA ILE A 135 11.04 -7.42 -8.63
C ILE A 135 11.41 -7.43 -10.09
N HIS A 136 12.67 -7.74 -10.38
CA HIS A 136 13.15 -7.95 -11.73
C HIS A 136 13.82 -9.32 -11.84
N ALA A 137 13.49 -10.04 -12.91
CA ALA A 137 13.95 -11.39 -13.17
C ALA A 137 14.14 -11.61 -14.68
N SER A 138 15.35 -11.98 -15.09
CA SER A 138 15.63 -12.38 -16.46
C SER A 138 15.19 -13.83 -16.72
N LYS A 139 14.69 -14.13 -17.92
CA LYS A 139 14.26 -15.49 -18.34
C LYS A 139 15.34 -16.58 -18.14
N ASN A 140 16.61 -16.19 -18.05
CA ASN A 140 17.76 -17.11 -17.94
C ASN A 140 18.45 -17.07 -16.58
N GLU A 141 17.91 -16.37 -15.58
CA GLU A 141 18.56 -16.25 -14.27
C GLU A 141 17.71 -16.88 -13.16
N TYR A 142 18.24 -17.94 -12.57
CA TYR A 142 17.73 -18.53 -11.34
C TYR A 142 18.83 -18.54 -10.28
N PRO A 143 18.63 -17.93 -9.10
CA PRO A 143 17.43 -17.20 -8.64
C PRO A 143 17.35 -15.78 -9.25
N PRO A 144 16.18 -15.10 -9.21
CA PRO A 144 16.05 -13.71 -9.60
C PRO A 144 16.93 -12.86 -8.68
N LYS A 145 17.75 -12.01 -9.28
CA LYS A 145 18.83 -11.31 -8.59
C LYS A 145 18.35 -10.14 -7.73
N GLU A 146 17.15 -9.63 -7.95
CA GLU A 146 16.84 -8.25 -7.60
C GLU A 146 15.39 -8.09 -7.15
N MET A 147 15.20 -7.98 -5.83
CA MET A 147 14.00 -7.40 -5.25
C MET A 147 14.39 -6.11 -4.51
N GLU A 148 13.79 -4.99 -4.87
CA GLU A 148 13.87 -3.75 -4.11
C GLU A 148 12.62 -3.58 -3.26
N VAL A 149 12.79 -3.23 -1.99
CA VAL A 149 11.68 -2.89 -1.09
C VAL A 149 11.94 -1.53 -0.49
N CYS A 150 11.05 -0.59 -0.74
CA CYS A 150 11.11 0.76 -0.18
C CYS A 150 10.35 0.81 1.13
N LEU A 151 11.12 1.01 2.20
CA LEU A 151 10.65 1.01 3.58
C LEU A 151 10.42 2.45 4.03
N SER A 152 9.33 2.69 4.74
CA SER A 152 9.05 3.98 5.36
C SER A 152 8.93 3.81 6.86
N ASN A 153 9.64 4.67 7.61
CA ASN A 153 9.42 4.85 9.03
C ASN A 153 8.60 6.12 9.22
N ASN A 154 7.39 5.97 9.77
CA ASN A 154 6.47 7.08 10.02
C ASN A 154 6.65 7.67 11.44
N SER A 155 7.75 7.36 12.15
CA SER A 155 8.03 7.87 13.49
C SER A 155 7.78 9.39 13.61
N SER A 156 6.88 9.76 14.51
CA SER A 156 6.38 11.12 14.72
C SER A 156 7.44 12.15 15.15
N THR A 157 8.66 11.69 15.46
CA THR A 157 9.75 12.52 15.98
C THR A 157 10.64 13.14 14.91
N GLU A 158 10.65 12.63 13.68
CA GLU A 158 11.40 13.22 12.56
C GLU A 158 10.42 13.86 11.57
N LYS A 159 10.54 15.18 11.39
CA LYS A 159 9.73 15.97 10.42
C LYS A 159 9.92 15.57 8.95
N VAL A 160 10.70 14.54 8.67
CA VAL A 160 11.01 14.04 7.33
C VAL A 160 10.68 12.56 7.30
N LYS A 161 9.62 12.18 6.58
CA LYS A 161 9.39 10.78 6.20
C LYS A 161 10.61 10.33 5.40
N LYS A 162 11.43 9.47 5.99
CA LYS A 162 12.58 8.89 5.30
C LYS A 162 12.12 7.59 4.66
N GLU A 163 12.00 7.60 3.34
CA GLU A 163 11.89 6.38 2.56
C GLU A 163 13.31 5.85 2.29
N GLU A 164 13.54 4.57 2.59
CA GLU A 164 14.80 3.88 2.32
C GLU A 164 14.51 2.62 1.50
N CYS A 165 14.99 2.59 0.25
CA CYS A 165 14.89 1.42 -0.61
C CYS A 165 16.07 0.48 -0.40
N LYS A 166 15.77 -0.79 -0.12
CA LYS A 166 16.76 -1.85 0.08
C LYS A 166 16.68 -2.87 -1.04
N TRP A 167 17.82 -3.11 -1.67
CA TRP A 167 17.99 -4.19 -2.61
C TRP A 167 18.33 -5.49 -1.87
N PHE A 168 17.53 -6.51 -2.12
CA PHE A 168 17.74 -7.87 -1.69
C PHE A 168 18.30 -8.64 -2.89
N PHE A 169 19.62 -8.81 -2.89
CA PHE A 169 20.37 -9.52 -3.91
C PHE A 169 21.20 -10.65 -3.29
N SER A 170 21.38 -11.73 -4.03
CA SER A 170 22.41 -12.73 -3.71
C SER A 170 22.83 -13.53 -4.92
N ASN A 171 24.13 -13.80 -5.01
CA ASN A 171 24.70 -14.75 -5.97
C ASN A 171 24.50 -16.21 -5.53
N TYR A 172 24.00 -16.45 -4.31
CA TYR A 172 23.77 -17.76 -3.72
C TYR A 172 22.33 -17.90 -3.25
N ILE A 173 21.63 -18.93 -3.72
CA ILE A 173 20.22 -19.20 -3.40
C ILE A 173 20.00 -19.27 -1.88
N GLU A 174 20.84 -20.00 -1.16
CA GLU A 174 20.66 -20.22 0.28
C GLU A 174 20.69 -18.94 1.11
N SER A 175 21.52 -17.95 0.75
CA SER A 175 21.55 -16.68 1.45
C SER A 175 20.42 -15.75 1.03
N TYR A 176 19.94 -15.84 -0.22
CA TYR A 176 18.75 -15.13 -0.67
C TYR A 176 17.53 -15.59 0.12
N GLU A 177 17.30 -16.91 0.18
CA GLU A 177 16.13 -17.47 0.85
C GLU A 177 16.11 -17.17 2.36
N LYS A 178 17.28 -17.08 3.00
CA LYS A 178 17.38 -16.67 4.42
C LYS A 178 16.93 -15.23 4.66
N MET A 179 16.89 -14.36 3.64
CA MET A 179 16.35 -13.00 3.76
C MET A 179 14.82 -12.95 3.83
N PHE A 180 14.15 -14.08 3.60
CA PHE A 180 12.70 -14.19 3.57
C PHE A 180 12.17 -15.15 4.67
N PRO A 181 10.91 -14.97 5.11
CA PRO A 181 10.03 -13.87 4.76
C PRO A 181 10.51 -12.53 5.36
N LEU A 182 10.16 -11.43 4.69
CA LEU A 182 10.15 -10.10 5.29
C LEU A 182 8.82 -9.92 6.02
N ASN A 183 8.87 -9.71 7.33
CA ASN A 183 7.72 -9.40 8.16
C ASN A 183 8.00 -8.14 8.99
N SER A 184 6.97 -7.63 9.68
CA SER A 184 7.07 -6.37 10.45
C SER A 184 8.23 -6.37 11.47
N ASN A 185 8.52 -7.50 12.12
CA ASN A 185 9.64 -7.61 13.05
C ASN A 185 10.99 -7.43 12.35
N ARG A 186 11.16 -8.03 11.17
CA ARG A 186 12.38 -7.85 10.36
C ARG A 186 12.48 -6.44 9.82
N LEU A 187 11.37 -5.84 9.38
CA LEU A 187 11.34 -4.45 8.91
C LEU A 187 11.79 -3.48 10.01
N ASN A 188 11.30 -3.65 11.23
CA ASN A 188 11.71 -2.85 12.40
C ASN A 188 13.23 -2.90 12.64
N SER A 189 13.88 -4.05 12.38
CA SER A 189 15.33 -4.17 12.56
C SER A 189 16.15 -3.24 11.66
N TYR A 190 15.61 -2.82 10.51
CA TYR A 190 16.32 -1.93 9.59
C TYR A 190 16.34 -0.47 10.04
N PHE A 191 15.47 -0.09 10.98
CA PHE A 191 15.34 1.27 11.48
C PHE A 191 15.97 1.47 12.87
N LYS A 192 16.52 0.41 13.48
CA LYS A 192 17.25 0.54 14.75
C LYS A 192 18.59 1.24 14.51
N PRO A 193 18.97 2.24 15.32
CA PRO A 193 20.30 2.82 15.25
C PRO A 193 21.34 1.73 15.50
N LYS A 194 22.42 1.74 14.70
CA LYS A 194 23.57 0.84 14.85
C LYS A 194 24.48 1.29 15.97
#